data_AF-E4TN87-F1
#
_entry.id   AF-E4TN87-F1
#
_cell.length_a   1.000
_cell.length_b   1.000
_cell.length_c   1.000
_cell.angle_alpha   90.00
_cell.angle_beta   90.00
_cell.angle_gamma   90.00
#
_symmetry.space_group_name_H-M   'P 1'
#
loop_
_entity.id
_entity.type
_entity.pdbx_description
1 polymer ?
#
loop_
_entity_poly.entity_id
_entity_poly.type
_entity_poly.pdbx_seq_one_letter_code
_entity_poly.pdbx_strand_id
1 'polypeptide(L)'
;MNEKRNPKKTGRPRKNESEKLSEGLGFKCTEKEKEKIIKLAKQRSLSEYVRDKALSNRIKIVSKTDEKMLEKFHEIGLKINQIAKILNITKDPNEIKKFKNDLEEMIAELKEIHLAIQRN
;
A
#
# COMPACT_ATOMS: atom_id res chain seq x y z
N MET A 1 -43.34 7.62 -2.11
CA MET A 1 -42.18 6.81 -1.66
C MET A 1 -40.93 7.63 -1.90
N ASN A 2 -40.36 8.25 -0.85
CA ASN A 2 -39.14 9.04 -0.97
C ASN A 2 -37.98 8.26 -0.33
N GLU A 3 -37.16 7.67 -1.18
CA GLU A 3 -35.87 7.08 -0.83
C GLU A 3 -34.93 8.17 -0.30
N LYS A 4 -34.67 8.15 1.01
CA LYS A 4 -33.66 9.02 1.61
C LYS A 4 -32.27 8.60 1.11
N ARG A 5 -31.69 9.40 0.21
CA ARG A 5 -30.29 9.26 -0.23
C ARG A 5 -29.35 9.43 0.96
N ASN A 6 -28.61 8.38 1.28
CA ASN A 6 -27.61 8.35 2.34
C ASN A 6 -26.39 9.22 1.95
N PRO A 7 -25.95 10.20 2.75
CA PRO A 7 -24.85 11.10 2.37
C PRO A 7 -23.53 10.34 2.23
N LYS A 8 -22.86 10.52 1.08
CA LYS A 8 -21.54 9.96 0.78
C LYS A 8 -20.52 10.43 1.83
N LYS A 9 -20.01 9.50 2.64
CA LYS A 9 -18.89 9.74 3.58
C LYS A 9 -17.60 9.94 2.78
N THR A 10 -17.20 11.19 2.56
CA THR A 10 -15.86 11.55 2.10
C THR A 10 -14.89 11.51 3.28
N GLY A 11 -14.06 10.47 3.34
CA GLY A 11 -13.04 10.29 4.38
C GLY A 11 -12.45 8.89 4.37
N ARG A 12 -11.30 8.69 5.06
CA ARG A 12 -10.71 7.36 5.27
C ARG A 12 -11.79 6.42 5.81
N PRO A 13 -12.01 5.22 5.21
CA PRO A 13 -12.97 4.25 5.72
C PRO A 13 -12.74 4.03 7.21
N ARG A 14 -13.75 4.30 8.03
CA ARG A 14 -13.70 3.97 9.46
C ARG A 14 -13.80 2.46 9.57
N LYS A 15 -12.93 1.85 10.38
CA LYS A 15 -13.00 0.42 10.69
C LYS A 15 -14.38 0.07 11.20
N ASN A 16 -14.97 -0.98 10.64
CA ASN A 16 -16.23 -1.54 11.13
C ASN A 16 -16.05 -2.11 12.54
N GLU A 17 -17.14 -2.30 13.30
CA GLU A 17 -17.10 -2.84 14.67
C GLU A 17 -16.34 -4.17 14.76
N SER A 18 -16.50 -5.04 13.75
CA SER A 18 -15.79 -6.32 13.61
C SER A 18 -14.29 -6.21 13.32
N GLU A 19 -13.81 -5.03 12.92
CA GLU A 19 -12.39 -4.76 12.63
C GLU A 19 -11.69 -4.01 13.78
N LYS A 20 -12.44 -3.58 14.79
CA LYS A 20 -11.90 -3.01 16.01
C LYS A 20 -11.33 -4.13 16.88
N LEU A 21 -10.25 -3.84 17.62
CA LEU A 21 -9.71 -4.78 18.59
C LEU A 21 -10.74 -4.98 19.71
N SER A 22 -11.39 -6.14 19.73
CA SER A 22 -12.51 -6.43 20.62
C SER A 22 -12.08 -6.89 22.01
N GLU A 23 -10.86 -7.40 22.15
CA GLU A 23 -10.39 -8.03 23.40
C GLU A 23 -9.03 -7.47 23.86
N GLY A 24 -8.98 -7.13 25.15
CA GLY A 24 -7.75 -6.75 25.84
C GLY A 24 -7.21 -7.92 26.67
N LEU A 25 -5.97 -8.34 26.42
CA LEU A 25 -5.27 -9.34 27.21
C LEU A 25 -4.19 -8.66 28.07
N GLY A 26 -4.33 -8.74 29.39
CA GLY A 26 -3.33 -8.27 30.35
C GLY A 26 -2.47 -9.42 30.88
N PHE A 27 -1.20 -9.14 31.15
CA PHE A 27 -0.29 -10.07 31.83
C PHE A 27 0.56 -9.31 32.85
N LYS A 28 1.05 -10.04 33.87
CA LYS A 28 1.96 -9.49 34.88
C LYS A 28 3.41 -9.68 34.43
N CYS A 29 4.24 -8.71 34.72
CA CYS A 29 5.69 -8.78 34.54
C CYS A 29 6.39 -8.10 35.72
N THR A 30 7.65 -8.47 35.95
CA THR A 30 8.50 -7.78 36.93
C THR A 30 8.91 -6.40 36.40
N GLU A 31 9.34 -5.51 37.29
CA GLU A 31 9.80 -4.17 36.89
C GLU A 31 10.96 -4.23 35.89
N LYS A 32 11.93 -5.14 36.12
CA LYS A 32 13.07 -5.35 35.21
C LYS A 32 12.64 -5.79 33.82
N GLU A 33 11.66 -6.70 33.72
CA GLU A 33 11.10 -7.14 32.44
C GLU A 33 10.36 -6.02 31.74
N LYS A 34 9.55 -5.26 32.50
CA LYS A 34 8.81 -4.10 31.97
C LYS A 34 9.76 -3.09 31.33
N GLU A 35 10.84 -2.72 32.03
CA GLU A 35 11.86 -1.81 31.50
C GLU A 35 12.52 -2.36 30.23
N LYS A 36 12.84 -3.66 30.22
CA LYS A 36 13.43 -4.32 29.05
C LYS A 36 12.48 -4.26 27.85
N ILE A 37 11.19 -4.54 28.04
CA ILE A 37 10.20 -4.49 26.96
C ILE A 37 10.05 -3.06 26.43
N ILE A 38 10.01 -2.06 27.31
CA ILE A 38 9.93 -0.64 26.92
C ILE A 38 11.16 -0.24 26.09
N LYS A 39 12.37 -0.61 26.52
CA LYS A 39 13.60 -0.35 25.77
C LYS A 39 13.60 -1.02 24.39
N LEU A 40 13.09 -2.25 24.30
CA LEU A 40 13.03 -2.99 23.05
C LEU A 40 11.94 -2.49 22.09
N ALA A 41 10.84 -1.94 22.60
CA ALA A 41 9.76 -1.35 21.78
C ALA A 41 10.23 -0.12 20.99
N LYS A 42 11.30 0.56 21.42
CA LYS A 42 11.89 1.74 20.79
C LYS A 42 10.82 2.82 20.50
N GLN A 43 10.46 3.00 19.23
CA GLN A 43 9.50 4.02 18.77
C GLN A 43 8.07 3.47 18.56
N ARG A 44 7.86 2.16 18.73
CA ARG A 44 6.53 1.53 18.56
C ARG A 44 5.75 1.60 19.86
N SER A 45 4.42 1.58 19.76
CA SER A 45 3.58 1.46 20.95
C SER A 45 3.82 0.11 21.65
N LEU A 46 3.82 0.09 22.98
CA LEU A 46 4.12 -1.11 23.77
C LEU A 46 3.18 -2.28 23.40
N SER A 47 1.89 -1.99 23.26
CA SER A 47 0.87 -2.96 22.88
C SER A 47 1.04 -3.50 21.45
N GLU A 48 1.61 -2.71 20.54
CA GLU A 48 1.94 -3.17 19.20
C GLU A 48 3.19 -4.05 19.21
N TYR A 49 4.23 -3.64 19.93
CA TYR A 49 5.47 -4.42 20.07
C TYR A 49 5.23 -5.79 20.72
N VAL A 50 4.49 -5.83 21.83
CA VAL A 50 4.20 -7.09 22.53
C VAL A 50 3.35 -8.03 21.67
N ARG A 51 2.34 -7.48 20.97
CA ARG A 51 1.50 -8.25 20.06
C ARG A 51 2.30 -8.81 18.90
N ASP A 52 3.13 -7.98 18.29
CA ASP A 52 4.01 -8.37 17.20
C ASP A 52 4.93 -9.49 17.67
N LYS A 53 5.63 -9.35 18.81
CA LYS A 53 6.51 -10.39 19.34
C LYS A 53 5.79 -11.68 19.75
N ALA A 54 4.60 -11.58 20.33
CA ALA A 54 3.79 -12.75 20.69
C ALA A 54 3.29 -13.51 19.46
N LEU A 55 3.06 -12.81 18.33
CA LEU A 55 2.55 -13.37 17.08
C LEU A 55 3.63 -13.64 16.04
N SER A 56 4.85 -13.09 16.18
CA SER A 56 5.95 -13.14 15.18
C SER A 56 6.34 -14.57 14.78
N ASN A 57 6.15 -15.55 15.67
CA ASN A 57 6.42 -16.97 15.37
C ASN A 57 5.19 -17.77 14.90
N ARG A 58 4.02 -17.14 14.81
CA ARG A 58 2.75 -17.81 14.44
C ARG A 58 2.02 -17.18 13.26
N ILE A 59 2.21 -15.88 13.00
CA ILE A 59 1.54 -15.15 11.93
C ILE A 59 2.56 -14.29 11.21
N LYS A 60 2.97 -14.71 10.00
CA LYS A 60 3.67 -13.81 9.08
C LYS A 60 2.65 -12.80 8.56
N ILE A 61 2.87 -11.52 8.86
CA ILE A 61 2.16 -10.45 8.16
C ILE A 61 2.73 -10.41 6.75
N VAL A 62 2.11 -11.16 5.83
CA VAL A 62 2.44 -11.07 4.41
C VAL A 62 1.73 -9.82 3.90
N SER A 63 2.51 -8.80 3.56
CA SER A 63 1.96 -7.68 2.79
C SER A 63 1.33 -8.25 1.52
N LYS A 64 0.03 -7.98 1.28
CA LYS A 64 -0.64 -8.36 0.03
C LYS A 64 -0.04 -7.64 -1.19
N THR A 65 0.75 -6.59 -0.96
CA THR A 65 1.34 -5.76 -1.98
C THR A 65 2.85 -5.92 -1.94
N ASP A 66 3.42 -6.35 -3.05
CA ASP A 66 4.87 -6.32 -3.25
C ASP A 66 5.33 -4.86 -3.42
N GLU A 67 6.12 -4.36 -2.47
CA GLU A 67 6.61 -2.98 -2.47
C GLU A 67 7.41 -2.65 -3.73
N LYS A 68 8.17 -3.61 -4.27
CA LYS A 68 8.92 -3.42 -5.52
C LYS A 68 8.01 -3.26 -6.73
N MET A 69 6.86 -3.91 -6.70
CA MET A 69 5.85 -3.79 -7.76
C MET A 69 5.16 -2.43 -7.67
N LEU A 70 4.89 -1.95 -6.46
CA LEU A 70 4.32 -0.62 -6.25
C LEU A 70 5.25 0.49 -6.77
N GLU A 71 6.56 0.38 -6.51
CA GLU A 71 7.57 1.31 -7.05
C GLU A 71 7.58 1.32 -8.58
N LYS A 72 7.59 0.14 -9.23
CA LYS A 72 7.53 0.05 -10.70
C LYS A 72 6.27 0.68 -11.28
N PHE A 73 5.11 0.44 -10.68
CA PHE A 73 3.86 1.07 -11.12
C PHE A 73 3.90 2.60 -10.95
N HIS A 74 4.54 3.09 -9.88
CA HIS A 74 4.70 4.52 -9.66
C HIS A 74 5.56 5.17 -10.76
N GLU A 75 6.70 4.56 -11.12
CA GLU A 75 7.57 5.05 -12.19
C GLU A 75 6.86 5.11 -13.55
N ILE A 76 6.14 4.05 -13.91
CA ILE A 76 5.35 4.01 -15.15
C ILE A 76 4.27 5.10 -15.14
N GLY A 77 3.58 5.29 -14.01
CA GLY A 77 2.58 6.34 -13.85
C GLY A 77 3.15 7.76 -14.02
N LEU A 78 4.36 8.01 -13.50
CA LEU A 78 5.05 9.30 -13.69
C LEU A 78 5.37 9.56 -15.16
N LYS A 79 5.89 8.56 -15.88
CA LYS A 79 6.18 8.68 -17.31
C LYS A 79 4.92 8.96 -18.13
N ILE A 80 3.82 8.25 -17.87
CA ILE A 80 2.52 8.49 -18.55
C ILE A 80 2.05 9.93 -18.31
N ASN A 81 2.15 10.42 -17.07
CA ASN A 81 1.72 11.77 -16.74
C ASN A 81 2.59 12.85 -17.43
N GLN A 82 3.89 12.60 -17.60
CA GLN A 82 4.77 13.47 -18.36
C GLN A 82 4.37 13.50 -19.85
N ILE A 83 4.16 12.33 -20.46
CA ILE A 83 3.70 12.23 -21.86
C ILE A 83 2.37 12.96 -22.04
N ALA A 84 1.40 12.76 -21.14
CA ALA A 84 0.11 13.43 -21.21
C ALA A 84 0.23 14.96 -21.13
N LYS A 85 1.11 15.48 -20.27
CA LYS A 85 1.38 16.93 -20.18
C LYS A 85 1.98 17.47 -21.48
N ILE A 86 2.91 16.75 -22.10
CA ILE A 86 3.55 17.20 -23.34
C ILE A 86 2.57 17.12 -24.51
N LEU A 87 1.79 16.04 -24.63
CA LEU A 87 0.75 15.91 -25.66
C LEU A 87 -0.31 17.02 -25.61
N ASN A 88 -0.59 17.57 -24.43
CA ASN A 88 -1.51 18.71 -24.30
C ASN A 88 -0.96 20.02 -24.87
N ILE A 89 0.35 20.12 -25.11
CA ILE A 89 1.05 21.35 -25.53
C ILE A 89 1.61 21.21 -26.95
N THR A 90 2.12 20.02 -27.29
CA THR A 90 2.80 19.72 -28.55
C THR A 90 1.81 19.63 -29.72
N LYS A 91 2.17 20.23 -30.86
CA LYS A 91 1.53 20.04 -32.17
C LYS A 91 2.45 19.35 -33.19
N ASP A 92 3.66 18.98 -32.79
CA ASP A 92 4.64 18.32 -33.65
C ASP A 92 4.27 16.83 -33.86
N PRO A 93 3.97 16.41 -35.10
CA PRO A 93 3.66 15.01 -35.41
C PRO A 93 4.80 14.03 -35.08
N ASN A 94 6.06 14.47 -35.12
CA ASN A 94 7.20 13.61 -34.84
C ASN A 94 7.31 13.28 -33.34
N GLU A 95 7.06 14.27 -32.48
CA GLU A 95 6.99 14.06 -31.03
C GLU A 95 5.81 13.15 -30.66
N ILE A 96 4.64 13.34 -31.29
CA ILE A 96 3.48 12.46 -31.09
C ILE A 96 3.82 11.01 -31.46
N LYS A 97 4.53 10.80 -32.59
CA LYS A 97 4.96 9.47 -33.02
C LYS A 97 5.96 8.84 -32.05
N LYS A 98 6.87 9.64 -31.49
CA LYS A 98 7.80 9.19 -30.45
C LYS A 98 7.06 8.75 -29.19
N PHE A 99 6.12 9.56 -28.69
CA PHE A 99 5.32 9.22 -27.51
C PHE A 99 4.49 7.95 -27.70
N LYS A 100 4.00 7.70 -28.92
CA LYS A 100 3.32 6.45 -29.24
C LYS A 100 4.26 5.25 -29.03
N ASN A 101 5.50 5.32 -29.51
CA ASN A 101 6.48 4.25 -29.33
C ASN A 101 6.82 4.07 -27.84
N ASP A 102 7.02 5.16 -27.09
CA ASP A 102 7.31 5.11 -25.66
C ASP A 102 6.15 4.44 -24.87
N LEU A 103 4.90 4.70 -25.26
CA LEU A 103 3.72 4.06 -24.68
C LEU A 103 3.64 2.56 -25.03
N GLU A 104 3.98 2.18 -26.25
CA GLU A 104 4.03 0.78 -26.69
C GLU A 104 5.08 -0.02 -25.90
N GLU A 105 6.24 0.58 -25.62
CA GLU A 105 7.30 -0.01 -24.78
C GLU A 105 6.84 -0.19 -23.33
N MET A 106 6.19 0.82 -22.73
CA MET A 106 5.63 0.70 -21.38
C MET A 106 4.54 -0.39 -21.28
N ILE A 107 3.72 -0.57 -22.33
CA ILE A 107 2.73 -1.65 -22.39
C ILE A 107 3.42 -3.02 -22.42
N ALA A 108 4.55 -3.16 -23.14
CA ALA A 108 5.32 -4.39 -23.15
C ALA A 108 5.92 -4.69 -21.76
N GLU A 109 6.51 -3.69 -21.09
CA GLU A 109 7.01 -3.83 -19.72
C GLU A 109 5.91 -4.29 -18.74
N LEU A 110 4.72 -3.69 -18.83
CA LEU A 110 3.56 -4.07 -18.01
C LEU A 110 3.09 -5.51 -18.26
N LYS A 111 3.16 -5.99 -19.51
CA LYS A 111 2.81 -7.38 -19.85
C LYS A 111 3.81 -8.37 -19.26
N GLU A 112 5.10 -8.08 -19.32
CA GLU A 112 6.13 -8.91 -18.69
C GLU A 112 5.95 -8.98 -17.17
N ILE A 113 5.68 -7.84 -16.54
CA ILE A 113 5.36 -7.76 -15.11
C ILE A 113 4.10 -8.59 -14.79
N HIS A 114 3.05 -8.51 -15.60
CA HIS A 114 1.83 -9.30 -15.42
C HIS A 114 2.07 -10.81 -15.53
N LEU A 115 2.87 -11.24 -16.51
CA LEU A 115 3.25 -12.65 -16.69
C LEU A 115 4.11 -13.17 -15.53
N ALA A 116 5.02 -12.34 -15.00
CA ALA A 116 5.82 -12.69 -13.83
C ALA A 116 4.97 -12.87 -12.56
N ILE A 117 3.85 -12.15 -12.43
CA ILE A 117 2.89 -12.34 -11.33
C ILE A 117 2.14 -13.67 -11.47
N GLN A 118 1.72 -14.05 -12.69
CA GLN A 118 0.96 -15.29 -12.90
C GLN A 118 1.78 -16.59 -12.72
N ARG A 119 3.11 -16.50 -12.78
CA ARG A 119 4.02 -17.64 -12.63
C ARG A 119 4.41 -17.94 -11.18
N ASN A 120 4.12 -17.02 -10.24
CA ASN A 120 4.34 -17.18 -8.80
C ASN A 120 3.03 -17.50 -8.07
#